data_AF-A0A7S3EC12-F1
#
_entry.id   AF-A0A7S3EC12-F1
#
_cell.length_a   1.000
_cell.length_b   1.000
_cell.length_c   1.000
_cell.angle_alpha   90.00
_cell.angle_beta   90.00
_cell.angle_gamma   90.00
#
_symmetry.space_group_name_H-M   'P 1'
#
loop_
_entity.id
_entity.type
_entity.pdbx_description
1 polymer ?
#
loop_
_entity_poly.entity_id
_entity_poly.type
_entity_poly.pdbx_seq_one_letter_code
_entity_poly.pdbx_strand_id
1 'polypeptide(L)'
;MDLSGAHPSGQGDERVYELMKELTNPELRASALLELSKKRESVRDLAPILWRSFGTIAALLQEIVAIYPLLSPPALTAQASNRVCNALALLQAVAAHGQTRGYFLTAHIPLFLYPFLDTHTKSRPFEYLRLTSLGVIGALVKVDDSDVINFLVITEIIPLLLRIMETGSELSKTVRGVCPHGALSF
;
A
#
# COMPACT_ATOMS: atom_id res chain seq x y z
N MET A 1 19.14 31.48 30.08
CA MET A 1 17.79 31.05 30.50
C MET A 1 16.93 31.20 29.26
N ASP A 2 16.67 30.20 28.43
CA ASP A 2 16.64 28.75 28.68
C ASP A 2 17.23 27.93 27.53
N LEU A 3 17.95 26.89 27.94
CA LEU A 3 18.30 25.69 27.19
C LEU A 3 17.15 24.70 27.39
N SER A 4 16.49 24.22 26.33
CA SER A 4 15.81 22.91 26.32
C SER A 4 15.12 22.68 24.98
N GLY A 5 15.46 21.58 24.31
CA GLY A 5 14.85 21.19 23.04
C GLY A 5 15.70 20.28 22.17
N ALA A 6 16.87 19.81 22.64
CA ALA A 6 17.56 18.70 21.98
C ALA A 6 16.79 17.40 22.29
N HIS A 7 15.88 17.01 21.40
CA HIS A 7 15.34 15.66 21.39
C HIS A 7 16.47 14.68 21.09
N PRO A 8 16.68 13.61 21.87
CA PRO A 8 17.64 12.57 21.52
C PRO A 8 17.00 11.64 20.47
N SER A 9 16.88 12.10 19.22
CA SER A 9 16.35 11.32 18.09
C SER A 9 17.45 10.79 17.16
N GLY A 10 18.63 10.49 17.70
CA GLY A 10 19.82 10.19 16.87
C GLY A 10 19.83 8.81 16.22
N GLN A 11 19.45 7.74 16.93
CA GLN A 11 19.69 6.35 16.45
C GLN A 11 18.50 5.74 15.69
N GLY A 12 17.27 6.08 16.05
CA GLY A 12 16.07 5.56 15.38
C GLY A 12 15.92 6.07 13.96
N ASP A 13 16.23 7.36 13.75
CA ASP A 13 16.08 8.03 12.46
C ASP A 13 17.20 7.62 11.49
N GLU A 14 18.45 7.49 11.96
CA GLU A 14 19.59 7.07 11.13
C GLU A 14 19.37 5.68 10.51
N ARG A 15 18.88 4.72 11.31
CA ARG A 15 18.55 3.38 10.80
C ARG A 15 17.43 3.40 9.75
N VAL A 16 16.45 4.30 9.86
CA VAL A 16 15.39 4.43 8.85
C VAL A 16 15.98 4.91 7.52
N TYR A 17 16.91 5.87 7.54
CA TYR A 17 17.57 6.33 6.32
C TYR A 17 18.45 5.27 5.66
N GLU A 18 19.15 4.46 6.46
CA GLU A 18 19.87 3.28 5.94
C GLU A 18 18.91 2.31 5.25
N LEU A 19 17.79 1.99 5.89
CA LEU A 19 16.77 1.11 5.32
C LEU A 19 16.20 1.66 4.00
N MET A 20 16.04 2.98 3.86
CA MET A 20 15.64 3.59 2.58
C MET A 20 16.68 3.33 1.48
N LYS A 21 17.97 3.44 1.80
CA LYS A 21 19.04 3.10 0.85
C LYS A 21 19.02 1.61 0.51
N GLU A 22 18.88 0.75 1.51
CA GLU A 22 18.80 -0.70 1.33
C GLU A 22 17.60 -1.11 0.45
N LEU A 23 16.46 -0.40 0.52
CA LEU A 23 15.31 -0.64 -0.36
C LEU A 23 15.65 -0.48 -1.85
N THR A 24 16.53 0.45 -2.20
CA THR A 24 16.93 0.67 -3.60
C THR A 24 17.83 -0.46 -4.12
N ASN A 25 18.57 -1.14 -3.24
CA ASN A 25 19.42 -2.27 -3.59
C ASN A 25 18.60 -3.58 -3.68
N PRO A 26 18.48 -4.22 -4.85
CA PRO A 26 17.69 -5.45 -5.03
C PRO A 26 18.04 -6.60 -4.07
N GLU A 27 19.30 -6.71 -3.65
CA GLU A 27 19.78 -7.77 -2.76
C GLU A 27 19.31 -7.58 -1.32
N LEU A 28 19.27 -6.33 -0.85
CA LEU A 28 18.91 -5.97 0.53
C LEU A 28 17.44 -5.57 0.66
N ARG A 29 16.75 -5.35 -0.45
CA ARG A 29 15.38 -4.86 -0.49
C ARG A 29 14.41 -5.76 0.30
N ALA A 30 14.56 -7.08 0.21
CA ALA A 30 13.65 -8.00 0.89
C ALA A 30 13.69 -7.86 2.42
N SER A 31 14.89 -7.73 3.01
CA SER A 31 15.05 -7.50 4.45
C SER A 31 14.60 -6.10 4.84
N ALA A 32 14.94 -5.08 4.04
CA ALA A 32 14.55 -3.70 4.30
C ALA A 32 13.02 -3.51 4.30
N LEU A 33 12.32 -4.14 3.35
CA LEU A 33 10.85 -4.15 3.29
C LEU A 33 10.23 -4.71 4.57
N LEU A 34 10.75 -5.83 5.06
CA LEU A 34 10.24 -6.49 6.28
C LEU A 34 10.50 -5.65 7.53
N GLU A 35 11.66 -5.02 7.63
CA GLU A 35 11.99 -4.18 8.79
C GLU A 35 11.16 -2.90 8.79
N LEU A 36 11.02 -2.23 7.64
CA LEU A 36 10.23 -1.01 7.51
C LEU A 36 8.74 -1.26 7.68
N SER A 37 8.20 -2.38 7.18
CA SER A 37 6.77 -2.69 7.33
C SER A 37 6.37 -2.86 8.80
N LYS A 38 7.29 -3.35 9.66
CA LYS A 38 7.10 -3.45 11.11
C LYS A 38 7.20 -2.09 11.81
N LYS A 39 8.03 -1.18 11.30
CA LYS A 39 8.24 0.16 11.88
C LYS A 39 7.23 1.21 11.42
N ARG A 40 6.28 0.84 10.55
CA ARG A 40 5.29 1.76 9.96
C ARG A 40 4.42 2.51 10.98
N GLU A 41 4.19 1.93 12.16
CA GLU A 41 3.39 2.53 13.23
C GLU A 41 4.25 3.28 14.25
N SER A 42 5.54 2.91 14.38
CA SER A 42 6.46 3.56 15.32
C SER A 42 7.09 4.83 14.75
N VAL A 43 7.20 4.95 13.41
CA VAL A 43 7.83 6.09 12.75
C VAL A 43 6.75 7.02 12.19
N ARG A 44 6.51 8.12 12.91
CA ARG A 44 5.43 9.08 12.61
C ARG A 44 5.51 9.68 11.20
N ASP A 45 6.71 10.01 10.73
CA ASP A 45 6.92 10.67 9.43
C ASP A 45 7.44 9.71 8.33
N LEU A 46 7.17 8.40 8.48
CA LEU A 46 7.65 7.40 7.52
C LEU A 46 7.11 7.64 6.10
N ALA A 47 5.84 7.99 5.96
CA ALA A 47 5.21 8.19 4.65
C ALA A 47 5.86 9.35 3.86
N PRO A 48 6.04 10.56 4.43
CA PRO A 48 6.83 11.61 3.79
C PRO A 48 8.26 11.20 3.44
N ILE A 49 8.94 10.46 4.33
CA ILE A 49 10.32 9.98 4.08
C ILE A 49 10.34 9.01 2.89
N LEU A 50 9.44 8.03 2.85
CA LEU A 50 9.30 7.08 1.74
C LEU A 50 9.06 7.80 0.40
N TRP A 51 8.21 8.82 0.40
CA TRP A 51 7.85 9.55 -0.82
C TRP A 51 8.99 10.42 -1.34
N ARG A 52 9.72 11.11 -0.46
CA ARG A 52 10.79 12.05 -0.83
C ARG A 52 12.14 11.37 -1.06
N SER A 53 12.33 10.16 -0.54
CA SER A 53 13.57 9.41 -0.73
C SER A 53 13.72 8.96 -2.17
N PHE A 54 14.90 9.20 -2.74
CA PHE A 54 15.18 8.91 -4.14
C PHE A 54 15.06 7.41 -4.43
N GLY A 55 14.28 7.06 -5.46
CA GLY A 55 14.14 5.68 -5.93
C GLY A 55 13.27 4.76 -5.05
N THR A 56 12.83 5.20 -3.88
CA THR A 56 12.07 4.35 -2.94
C THR A 56 10.71 3.93 -3.48
N ILE A 57 9.89 4.88 -3.95
CA ILE A 57 8.58 4.56 -4.55
C ILE A 57 8.74 3.68 -5.80
N ALA A 58 9.76 3.95 -6.63
CA ALA A 58 10.06 3.13 -7.79
C ALA A 58 10.45 1.69 -7.39
N ALA A 59 11.24 1.50 -6.33
CA ALA A 59 11.57 0.19 -5.80
C ALA A 59 10.33 -0.55 -5.28
N LEU A 60 9.39 0.13 -4.61
CA LEU A 60 8.12 -0.47 -4.18
C LEU A 60 7.25 -0.89 -5.38
N LEU A 61 7.19 -0.07 -6.44
CA LEU A 61 6.49 -0.41 -7.67
C LEU A 61 7.13 -1.61 -8.39
N GLN A 62 8.47 -1.71 -8.39
CA GLN A 62 9.16 -2.88 -8.94
C GLN A 62 8.74 -4.18 -8.23
N GLU A 63 8.55 -4.15 -6.90
CA GLU A 63 8.07 -5.31 -6.15
C GLU A 63 6.65 -5.73 -6.55
N ILE A 64 5.80 -4.78 -6.92
CA ILE A 64 4.46 -5.08 -7.44
C ILE A 64 4.56 -5.71 -8.83
N VAL A 65 5.28 -5.07 -9.76
CA VAL A 65 5.36 -5.50 -11.16
C VAL A 65 6.05 -6.87 -11.28
N ALA A 66 7.01 -7.18 -10.42
CA ALA A 66 7.68 -8.48 -10.36
C ALA A 66 6.71 -9.65 -10.08
N ILE A 67 5.53 -9.38 -9.50
CA ILE A 67 4.53 -10.40 -9.19
C ILE A 67 3.61 -10.69 -10.38
N TYR A 68 3.44 -9.78 -11.34
CA TYR A 68 2.51 -9.94 -12.45
C TYR A 68 2.65 -11.26 -13.23
N PRO A 69 3.87 -11.74 -13.54
CA PRO A 69 4.04 -13.03 -14.23
C PRO A 69 3.56 -14.24 -13.41
N LEU A 70 3.42 -14.11 -12.09
CA LEU A 70 3.01 -15.18 -11.18
C LEU A 70 1.48 -15.24 -10.96
N LEU A 71 0.74 -14.27 -11.51
CA LEU A 71 -0.72 -14.20 -11.37
C LEU A 71 -1.41 -15.14 -12.37
N SER A 72 -0.87 -15.26 -13.58
CA SER A 72 -1.41 -16.10 -14.65
C SER A 72 -0.28 -16.70 -15.51
N PRO A 73 -0.07 -18.03 -15.49
CA PRO A 73 -0.73 -19.03 -14.64
C PRO A 73 -0.43 -18.81 -13.15
N PRO A 74 -1.33 -19.22 -12.23
CA PRO A 74 -1.20 -18.92 -10.82
C PRO A 74 -0.05 -19.71 -10.17
N ALA A 75 1.10 -19.07 -10.00
CA ALA A 75 2.33 -19.65 -9.45
C ALA A 75 2.85 -18.90 -8.21
N LEU A 76 2.03 -18.01 -7.63
CA LEU A 76 2.41 -17.20 -6.48
C LEU A 76 2.69 -18.04 -5.23
N THR A 77 3.92 -17.97 -4.72
CA THR A 77 4.33 -18.64 -3.49
C THR A 77 4.01 -17.79 -2.26
N ALA A 78 3.95 -18.43 -1.08
CA ALA A 78 3.75 -17.72 0.18
C ALA A 78 4.87 -16.69 0.45
N GLN A 79 6.12 -17.02 0.12
CA GLN A 79 7.26 -16.11 0.29
C GLN A 79 7.16 -14.88 -0.62
N ALA A 80 6.82 -15.08 -1.90
CA ALA A 80 6.64 -13.98 -2.84
C ALA A 80 5.47 -13.07 -2.43
N SER A 81 4.34 -13.67 -2.04
CA SER A 81 3.18 -12.94 -1.50
C SER A 81 3.54 -12.11 -0.27
N ASN A 82 4.23 -12.69 0.72
CA ASN A 82 4.66 -11.96 1.91
C ASN A 82 5.59 -10.77 1.58
N ARG A 83 6.52 -10.97 0.65
CA ARG A 83 7.46 -9.92 0.22
C ARG A 83 6.73 -8.74 -0.41
N VAL A 84 5.86 -8.97 -1.40
CA VAL A 84 5.08 -7.88 -2.02
C VAL A 84 4.09 -7.26 -1.03
N CYS A 85 3.48 -8.03 -0.12
CA CYS A 85 2.59 -7.49 0.90
C CYS A 85 3.31 -6.55 1.89
N ASN A 86 4.61 -6.77 2.18
CA ASN A 86 5.40 -5.80 2.93
C ASN A 86 5.55 -4.48 2.17
N ALA A 87 5.75 -4.51 0.84
CA ALA A 87 5.78 -3.32 0.01
C ALA A 87 4.41 -2.62 -0.04
N LEU A 88 3.32 -3.38 -0.19
CA LEU A 88 1.95 -2.86 -0.14
C LEU A 88 1.63 -2.20 1.20
N ALA A 89 2.11 -2.75 2.32
CA ALA A 89 1.93 -2.14 3.63
C ALA A 89 2.61 -0.76 3.74
N LEU A 90 3.76 -0.56 3.10
CA LEU A 90 4.42 0.74 3.04
C LEU A 90 3.64 1.72 2.13
N LEU A 91 3.14 1.25 0.99
CA LEU A 91 2.28 2.06 0.12
C LEU A 91 0.95 2.42 0.81
N GLN A 92 0.41 1.54 1.64
CA GLN A 92 -0.76 1.84 2.48
C GLN A 92 -0.47 2.99 3.45
N ALA A 93 0.72 3.03 4.06
CA ALA A 93 1.12 4.14 4.92
C ALA A 93 1.21 5.46 4.14
N VAL A 94 1.77 5.42 2.93
CA VAL A 94 1.85 6.58 2.02
C VAL A 94 0.46 7.07 1.61
N ALA A 95 -0.46 6.16 1.30
CA ALA A 95 -1.85 6.46 0.94
C ALA A 95 -2.65 7.05 2.11
N ALA A 96 -2.42 6.55 3.33
CA ALA A 96 -3.11 7.01 4.54
C ALA A 96 -2.67 8.42 4.96
N HIS A 97 -1.44 8.84 4.65
CA HIS A 97 -0.86 10.07 5.17
C HIS A 97 -1.27 11.31 4.36
N GLY A 98 -1.75 12.35 5.05
CA GLY A 98 -2.37 13.53 4.43
C GLY A 98 -1.46 14.32 3.47
N GLN A 99 -0.14 14.35 3.73
CA GLN A 99 0.80 15.07 2.85
C GLN A 99 1.17 14.31 1.58
N THR A 100 1.03 12.98 1.56
CA THR A 100 1.51 12.12 0.47
C THR A 100 0.38 11.55 -0.36
N ARG A 101 -0.84 11.47 0.20
CA ARG A 101 -2.02 10.92 -0.48
C ARG A 101 -2.30 11.57 -1.83
N GLY A 102 -2.30 12.90 -1.91
CA GLY A 102 -2.55 13.62 -3.16
C GLY A 102 -1.56 13.21 -4.25
N TYR A 103 -0.26 13.20 -3.93
CA TYR A 103 0.77 12.76 -4.86
C TYR A 103 0.65 11.28 -5.23
N PHE A 104 0.25 10.42 -4.30
CA PHE A 104 -0.01 8.99 -4.55
C PHE A 104 -1.11 8.77 -5.60
N LEU A 105 -2.18 9.57 -5.53
CA LEU A 105 -3.27 9.56 -6.50
C LEU A 105 -2.85 10.14 -7.86
N THR A 106 -2.22 11.31 -7.87
CA THR A 106 -1.75 11.95 -9.10
C THR A 106 -0.72 11.10 -9.85
N ALA A 107 0.08 10.31 -9.12
CA ALA A 107 1.01 9.35 -9.69
C ALA A 107 0.34 8.07 -10.24
N HIS A 108 -0.99 7.94 -10.12
CA HIS A 108 -1.77 6.79 -10.58
C HIS A 108 -1.28 5.44 -10.02
N ILE A 109 -0.65 5.44 -8.84
CA ILE A 109 -0.14 4.22 -8.19
C ILE A 109 -1.25 3.19 -7.90
N PRO A 110 -2.50 3.58 -7.50
CA PRO A 110 -3.56 2.61 -7.27
C PRO A 110 -3.84 1.66 -8.45
N LEU A 111 -3.61 2.11 -9.69
CA LEU A 111 -3.87 1.31 -10.90
C LEU A 111 -3.01 0.05 -10.96
N PHE A 112 -1.80 0.10 -10.40
CA PHE A 112 -0.88 -1.04 -10.33
C PHE A 112 -1.41 -2.19 -9.46
N LEU A 113 -2.42 -1.94 -8.62
CA LEU A 113 -3.00 -2.94 -7.73
C LEU A 113 -4.16 -3.71 -8.38
N TYR A 114 -4.68 -3.26 -9.54
CA TYR A 114 -5.83 -3.90 -10.18
C TYR A 114 -5.58 -5.35 -10.56
N PRO A 115 -4.42 -5.71 -11.16
CA PRO A 115 -4.17 -7.11 -11.51
C PRO A 115 -4.19 -8.03 -10.29
N PHE A 116 -3.87 -7.54 -9.09
CA PHE A 116 -3.95 -8.32 -7.86
C PHE A 116 -5.40 -8.54 -7.42
N LEU A 117 -6.20 -7.48 -7.49
CA LEU A 117 -7.60 -7.46 -7.10
C LEU A 117 -8.49 -8.31 -8.02
N ASP A 118 -8.14 -8.41 -9.30
CA ASP A 118 -8.86 -9.21 -10.31
C ASP A 118 -8.55 -10.72 -10.24
N THR A 119 -7.66 -11.17 -9.35
CA THR A 119 -7.35 -12.60 -9.22
C THR A 119 -8.50 -13.38 -8.59
N HIS A 120 -8.81 -14.57 -9.16
CA HIS A 120 -9.87 -15.46 -8.66
C HIS A 120 -9.36 -16.69 -7.88
N THR A 121 -8.05 -16.90 -7.83
CA THR A 121 -7.42 -18.04 -7.14
C THR A 121 -7.67 -17.97 -5.62
N LYS A 122 -8.17 -19.07 -5.04
CA LYS A 122 -8.53 -19.18 -3.61
C LYS A 122 -7.41 -19.71 -2.71
N SER A 123 -6.15 -19.64 -3.15
CA SER A 123 -5.03 -20.06 -2.30
C SER A 123 -4.66 -18.95 -1.32
N ARG A 124 -4.15 -19.34 -0.14
CA ARG A 124 -3.76 -18.40 0.92
C ARG A 124 -2.85 -17.26 0.45
N PRO A 125 -1.83 -17.47 -0.41
CA PRO A 125 -1.00 -16.38 -0.94
C PRO A 125 -1.77 -15.34 -1.76
N PHE A 126 -2.76 -15.77 -2.56
CA PHE A 126 -3.60 -14.88 -3.37
C PHE A 126 -4.65 -14.15 -2.53
N GLU A 127 -5.24 -14.81 -1.53
CA GLU A 127 -6.15 -14.16 -0.57
C GLU A 127 -5.43 -13.08 0.23
N TYR A 128 -4.23 -13.36 0.73
CA TYR A 128 -3.43 -12.39 1.46
C TYR A 128 -3.00 -11.20 0.60
N LEU A 129 -2.65 -11.46 -0.66
CA LEU A 129 -2.32 -10.41 -1.64
C LEU A 129 -3.52 -9.48 -1.89
N ARG A 130 -4.71 -10.04 -2.14
CA ARG A 130 -5.94 -9.28 -2.36
C ARG A 130 -6.33 -8.47 -1.14
N LEU A 131 -6.32 -9.07 0.05
CA LEU A 131 -6.65 -8.38 1.31
C LEU A 131 -5.71 -7.18 1.55
N THR A 132 -4.41 -7.37 1.34
CA THR A 132 -3.43 -6.29 1.55
C THR A 132 -3.60 -5.17 0.51
N SER A 133 -3.88 -5.53 -0.74
CA SER A 133 -4.18 -4.56 -1.82
C SER A 133 -5.44 -3.75 -1.52
N LEU A 134 -6.51 -4.42 -1.04
CA LEU A 134 -7.72 -3.75 -0.55
C LEU A 134 -7.43 -2.82 0.63
N GLY A 135 -6.46 -3.16 1.50
CA GLY A 135 -6.02 -2.28 2.58
C GLY A 135 -5.46 -0.94 2.10
N VAL A 136 -4.72 -0.93 0.99
CA VAL A 136 -4.22 0.31 0.37
C VAL A 136 -5.38 1.16 -0.16
N ILE A 137 -6.31 0.54 -0.90
CA ILE A 137 -7.50 1.24 -1.41
C ILE A 137 -8.38 1.75 -0.27
N GLY A 138 -8.56 0.93 0.77
CA GLY A 138 -9.28 1.26 2.00
C GLY A 138 -8.70 2.47 2.72
N ALA A 139 -7.37 2.59 2.77
CA ALA A 139 -6.71 3.75 3.36
C ALA A 139 -6.93 5.05 2.57
N LEU A 140 -7.15 4.96 1.26
CA LEU A 140 -7.51 6.12 0.44
C LEU A 140 -8.94 6.58 0.74
N VAL A 141 -9.92 5.67 0.68
CA VAL A 141 -11.35 6.00 0.87
C VAL A 141 -11.71 6.38 2.31
N LYS A 142 -10.91 5.98 3.30
CA LYS A 142 -11.16 6.30 4.70
C LYS A 142 -11.11 7.80 4.97
N VAL A 143 -10.45 8.57 4.11
CA VAL A 143 -10.45 10.02 4.20
C VAL A 143 -11.49 10.53 3.25
N ASP A 144 -12.54 11.14 3.81
CA ASP A 144 -13.73 11.66 3.13
C ASP A 144 -13.34 12.88 2.27
N ASP A 145 -12.55 12.61 1.23
CA ASP A 145 -11.89 13.57 0.35
C ASP A 145 -12.49 13.42 -1.04
N SER A 146 -13.10 14.50 -1.52
CA SER A 146 -13.83 14.54 -2.79
C SER A 146 -12.93 14.21 -3.99
N ASP A 147 -11.64 14.53 -3.93
CA ASP A 147 -10.69 14.24 -5.00
C ASP A 147 -10.34 12.76 -5.06
N VAL A 148 -10.27 12.10 -3.89
CA VAL A 148 -10.13 10.63 -3.81
C VAL A 148 -11.35 9.97 -4.44
N ILE A 149 -12.55 10.38 -4.04
CA ILE A 149 -13.80 9.78 -4.54
C ILE A 149 -13.91 9.97 -6.06
N ASN A 150 -13.67 11.18 -6.57
CA ASN A 150 -13.69 11.45 -8.01
C ASN A 150 -12.65 10.61 -8.75
N PHE A 151 -11.44 10.47 -8.23
CA PHE A 151 -10.42 9.61 -8.83
C PHE A 151 -10.89 8.15 -8.90
N LEU A 152 -11.47 7.61 -7.83
CA LEU A 152 -11.96 6.22 -7.79
C LEU A 152 -13.16 5.98 -8.70
N VAL A 153 -14.01 6.99 -8.90
CA VAL A 153 -15.15 6.96 -9.83
C VAL A 153 -14.64 6.98 -11.28
N ILE A 154 -13.72 7.88 -11.61
CA ILE A 154 -13.22 8.08 -12.98
C ILE A 154 -12.35 6.91 -13.44
N THR A 155 -11.61 6.27 -12.53
CA THR A 155 -10.66 5.18 -12.87
C THR A 155 -11.29 3.78 -12.89
N GLU A 156 -12.62 3.67 -12.83
CA GLU A 156 -13.36 2.39 -12.77
C GLU A 156 -13.02 1.50 -11.55
N ILE A 157 -12.43 2.08 -10.48
CA ILE A 157 -12.17 1.34 -9.23
C ILE A 157 -13.48 0.87 -8.60
N ILE A 158 -14.52 1.70 -8.66
CA ILE A 158 -15.84 1.35 -8.09
C ILE A 158 -16.47 0.14 -8.81
N PRO A 159 -16.58 0.10 -10.15
CA PRO A 159 -16.99 -1.10 -10.88
C PRO A 159 -16.18 -2.36 -10.54
N LEU A 160 -14.85 -2.26 -10.39
CA LEU A 160 -13.99 -3.38 -10.02
C LEU A 160 -14.24 -3.84 -8.57
N LEU A 161 -14.34 -2.90 -7.62
CA LEU A 161 -14.66 -3.20 -6.22
C LEU A 161 -16.05 -3.84 -6.09
N LEU A 162 -17.04 -3.37 -6.86
CA LEU A 162 -18.38 -3.96 -6.91
C LEU A 162 -18.35 -5.39 -7.48
N ARG A 163 -17.57 -5.64 -8.55
CA ARG A 163 -17.35 -7.00 -9.08
C ARG A 163 -16.69 -7.92 -8.05
N ILE A 164 -15.69 -7.42 -7.32
CA ILE A 164 -15.03 -8.19 -6.25
C ILE A 164 -15.99 -8.47 -5.09
N MET A 165 -16.84 -7.51 -4.73
CA MET A 165 -17.90 -7.68 -3.71
C MET A 165 -18.94 -8.72 -4.13
N GLU A 166 -19.28 -8.79 -5.42
CA GLU A 166 -20.25 -9.74 -5.99
C GLU A 166 -19.68 -11.16 -6.10
N THR A 167 -18.35 -11.29 -6.26
CA THR A 167 -17.67 -12.59 -6.46
C THR A 167 -17.00 -13.17 -5.19
N GLY A 168 -16.87 -12.39 -4.10
CA GLY A 168 -16.11 -12.77 -2.90
C GLY A 168 -16.93 -13.35 -1.73
N SER A 169 -16.43 -14.44 -1.12
CA SER A 169 -16.90 -14.97 0.17
C SER A 169 -16.36 -14.15 1.36
N GLU A 170 -17.16 -13.96 2.43
CA GLU A 170 -16.88 -13.37 3.77
C GLU A 170 -16.10 -12.02 3.84
N LEU A 171 -14.98 -11.85 3.13
CA LEU A 171 -14.19 -10.61 2.97
C LEU A 171 -15.00 -9.44 2.36
N SER A 172 -16.04 -9.72 1.58
CA SER A 172 -16.99 -8.74 1.04
C SER A 172 -17.83 -8.03 2.11
N LYS A 173 -17.83 -8.53 3.36
CA LYS A 173 -18.48 -7.85 4.50
C LYS A 173 -17.61 -6.72 5.07
N THR A 174 -16.28 -6.81 4.97
CA THR A 174 -15.38 -5.76 5.46
C THR A 174 -15.36 -4.55 4.52
N VAL A 175 -15.50 -4.76 3.20
CA VAL A 175 -15.61 -3.66 2.21
C VAL A 175 -16.91 -2.87 2.38
N ARG A 176 -18.01 -3.52 2.81
CA ARG A 176 -19.27 -2.83 3.17
C ARG A 176 -19.14 -1.87 4.36
N GLY A 177 -18.16 -2.07 5.25
CA GLY A 177 -17.85 -1.12 6.32
C GLY A 177 -16.91 0.01 5.90
N VAL A 178 -16.26 -0.11 4.74
CA VAL A 178 -15.23 0.81 4.24
C VAL A 178 -15.78 1.75 3.16
N CYS A 179 -16.85 1.36 2.46
CA CYS A 179 -17.66 2.27 1.66
C CYS A 179 -18.78 2.84 2.55
N PRO A 180 -18.71 4.11 3.01
CA PRO A 180 -19.83 4.70 3.74
C PRO A 180 -21.06 4.70 2.82
N HIS A 181 -22.23 4.42 3.40
CA HIS A 181 -23.54 4.33 2.75
C HIS A 181 -23.92 5.52 1.82
N GLY A 182 -23.13 6.59 1.76
CA GLY A 182 -23.31 7.73 0.86
C GLY A 182 -22.68 7.58 -0.55
N ALA A 183 -21.75 6.64 -0.78
CA ALA A 183 -21.10 6.50 -2.10
C ALA A 183 -21.96 5.78 -3.17
N LEU A 184 -23.14 5.28 -2.80
CA LEU A 184 -24.09 4.57 -3.68
C LEU A 184 -25.45 5.28 -3.78
N SER A 185 -25.55 6.56 -3.40
CA SER A 185 -26.72 7.37 -3.72
C SER A 185 -26.54 8.03 -5.09
N PHE A 186 -26.51 7.21 -6.13
CA PHE A 186 -26.89 7.53 -7.51
C PHE A 186 -27.59 6.31 -8.11
#